data_AF-A0AAW4XNY9-F1
#
_entry.id   AF-A0AAW4XNY9-F1
#
_cell.length_a   1.000
_cell.length_b   1.000
_cell.length_c   1.000
_cell.angle_alpha   90.00
_cell.angle_beta   90.00
_cell.angle_gamma   90.00
#
_symmetry.space_group_name_H-M   'P 1'
#
loop_
_entity.id
_entity.type
_entity.pdbx_description
1 polymer ?
#
loop_
_entity_poly.entity_id
_entity_poly.type
_entity_poly.pdbx_seq_one_letter_code
_entity_poly.pdbx_strand_id
1 'polypeptide(L)' 'MTAPRKTEAEARAAVAQMEPIMAIEGRQMSDRDKDLLVDLIRGVITFDEVAVILAREAGYELD' A
#
# COMPACT_ATOMS: atom_id res chain seq x y z
N MET A 1 -20.47 -1.34 0.07
CA MET A 1 -19.11 -1.61 -0.43
C MET A 1 -19.18 -1.83 -1.92
N THR A 2 -18.53 -0.99 -2.72
CA THR A 2 -18.31 -1.24 -4.16
C THR A 2 -17.34 -2.41 -4.32
N ALA A 3 -17.51 -3.22 -5.36
CA ALA A 3 -16.60 -4.33 -5.65
C ALA A 3 -15.15 -3.82 -5.84
N PRO A 4 -14.14 -4.61 -5.45
CA PRO A 4 -12.74 -4.25 -5.67
C PRO A 4 -12.46 -3.94 -7.14
N ARG A 5 -11.65 -2.92 -7.40
CA ARG A 5 -11.28 -2.48 -8.76
C ARG A 5 -10.34 -3.46 -9.46
N LYS A 6 -9.56 -4.21 -8.68
CA LYS A 6 -8.58 -5.20 -9.15
C LYS A 6 -8.62 -6.42 -8.24
N THR A 7 -8.24 -7.57 -8.80
CA THR A 7 -7.98 -8.78 -8.01
C THR A 7 -6.72 -8.60 -7.15
N GLU A 8 -6.58 -9.43 -6.12
CA GLU A 8 -5.37 -9.42 -5.29
C GLU A 8 -4.12 -9.77 -6.09
N ALA A 9 -4.20 -10.73 -7.00
CA ALA A 9 -3.08 -11.13 -7.84
C ALA A 9 -2.59 -9.98 -8.74
N GLU A 10 -3.51 -9.25 -9.37
CA GLU A 10 -3.18 -8.08 -10.20
C GLU A 10 -2.55 -6.95 -9.38
N ALA A 11 -3.05 -6.72 -8.16
CA ALA A 11 -2.49 -5.71 -7.27
C ALA A 11 -1.08 -6.10 -6.79
N ARG A 12 -0.86 -7.36 -6.38
CA ARG A 12 0.47 -7.88 -6.01
C ARG A 12 1.46 -7.80 -7.16
N ALA A 13 1.02 -8.10 -8.40
CA ALA A 13 1.85 -7.93 -9.58
C ALA A 13 2.25 -6.46 -9.82
N ALA A 14 1.34 -5.51 -9.58
CA ALA A 14 1.65 -4.09 -9.68
C ALA A 14 2.67 -3.63 -8.62
N VAL A 15 2.53 -4.11 -7.37
CA VAL A 15 3.52 -3.82 -6.30
C VAL A 15 4.89 -4.41 -6.64
N ALA A 16 4.93 -5.65 -7.14
CA ALA A 16 6.19 -6.29 -7.54
C ALA A 16 6.93 -5.52 -8.65
N GLN A 17 6.22 -4.81 -9.54
CA GLN A 17 6.83 -3.96 -10.56
C GLN A 17 7.51 -2.71 -9.97
N MET A 18 7.14 -2.29 -8.76
CA MET A 18 7.74 -1.14 -8.08
C MET A 18 9.00 -1.51 -7.28
N GLU A 19 9.16 -2.77 -6.88
CA GLU A 19 10.31 -3.23 -6.07
C GLU A 19 11.67 -2.96 -6.72
N PRO A 20 11.88 -3.20 -8.04
CA PRO A 20 13.16 -2.89 -8.68
C PRO A 20 13.50 -1.40 -8.65
N ILE A 21 12.49 -0.53 -8.73
CA ILE A 21 12.68 0.93 -8.70
C ILE A 21 13.19 1.37 -7.32
N MET A 22 12.61 0.84 -6.25
CA MET A 22 13.06 1.13 -4.88
C MET A 22 14.45 0.56 -4.59
N ALA A 23 14.75 -0.63 -5.13
CA ALA A 23 16.05 -1.27 -4.97
C ALA A 23 17.21 -0.46 -5.59
N ILE A 24 16.96 0.29 -6.68
CA ILE A 24 17.96 1.19 -7.29
C ILE A 24 18.45 2.24 -6.27
N GLU A 25 17.57 2.69 -5.39
CA GLU A 25 17.88 3.69 -4.37
C GLU A 25 18.32 3.06 -3.03
N GLY A 26 18.57 1.75 -3.00
CA GLY A 26 18.92 1.02 -1.78
C GLY A 26 17.78 0.97 -0.76
N ARG A 27 16.53 1.20 -1.21
CA ARG A 27 15.34 1.18 -0.37
C ARG A 27 14.58 -0.14 -0.55
N GLN A 28 14.00 -0.63 0.53
CA GLN A 28 13.11 -1.79 0.51
C GLN A 28 11.79 -1.41 1.19
N MET A 29 10.69 -1.77 0.54
CA MET A 29 9.35 -1.64 1.14
C MET A 29 9.12 -2.79 2.11
N SER A 30 8.59 -2.47 3.29
CA SER A 30 8.23 -3.49 4.27
C SER A 30 7.05 -4.34 3.75
N ASP A 31 6.93 -5.59 4.19
CA ASP A 31 5.81 -6.44 3.76
C ASP A 31 4.45 -5.86 4.18
N ARG A 32 4.40 -5.15 5.31
CA ARG A 32 3.23 -4.40 5.76
C ARG A 32 2.83 -3.30 4.79
N ASP A 33 3.78 -2.49 4.34
CA ASP A 33 3.53 -1.42 3.37
C ASP A 33 3.08 -1.99 2.01
N LYS A 34 3.61 -3.16 1.62
CA LYS A 34 3.17 -3.87 0.42
C LYS A 34 1.71 -4.29 0.52
N ASP A 35 1.29 -4.86 1.63
CA ASP A 35 -0.10 -5.27 1.85
C ASP A 35 -1.04 -4.05 1.88
N LEU A 36 -0.62 -2.96 2.51
CA LEU A 36 -1.36 -1.70 2.51
C LEU A 36 -1.54 -1.13 1.08
N LEU A 37 -0.48 -1.18 0.28
CA LEU A 37 -0.51 -0.73 -1.11
C LEU A 37 -1.37 -1.66 -2.00
N VAL A 38 -1.36 -2.96 -1.74
CA VAL A 38 -2.25 -3.94 -2.40
C VAL A 38 -3.71 -3.56 -2.14
N ASP A 39 -4.09 -3.30 -0.90
CA ASP A 39 -5.47 -2.95 -0.55
C ASP A 39 -5.91 -1.62 -1.14
N LEU A 40 -5.00 -0.64 -1.23
CA LEU A 40 -5.24 0.63 -1.91
C LEU A 40 -5.47 0.43 -3.42
N ILE A 41 -4.62 -0.36 -4.09
CA ILE A 41 -4.73 -0.65 -5.53
C ILE A 41 -6.03 -1.40 -5.85
N ARG A 42 -6.45 -2.30 -4.95
CA ARG A 42 -7.74 -3.00 -5.05
C ARG A 42 -8.92 -2.08 -4.79
N GLY A 43 -8.70 -0.91 -4.21
CA GLY A 43 -9.75 0.01 -3.76
C GLY A 43 -10.55 -0.52 -2.57
N VAL A 44 -9.92 -1.37 -1.76
CA VAL A 44 -10.46 -1.85 -0.47
C VAL A 44 -10.33 -0.76 0.59
N ILE A 45 -9.24 0.00 0.54
CA ILE A 45 -9.00 1.21 1.34
C ILE A 45 -8.76 2.41 0.43
N THR A 46 -8.93 3.59 1.01
CA THR A 46 -8.72 4.91 0.40
C THR A 46 -7.34 5.47 0.73
N PHE A 47 -6.93 6.50 -0.01
CA PHE A 47 -5.70 7.23 0.30
C PHE A 47 -5.73 7.86 1.70
N ASP A 48 -6.89 8.35 2.14
CA ASP A 48 -7.04 8.95 3.46
C ASP A 48 -6.85 7.90 4.57
N GLU A 49 -7.42 6.70 4.40
CA GLU A 49 -7.22 5.58 5.33
C GLU A 49 -5.75 5.14 5.39
N VAL A 50 -5.05 5.08 4.24
CA VAL A 50 -3.61 4.81 4.19
C VAL A 50 -2.82 5.86 4.97
N ALA A 51 -3.12 7.15 4.76
CA ALA A 51 -2.44 8.24 5.46
C ALA A 51 -2.64 8.14 6.98
N VAL A 52 -3.87 7.85 7.44
CA VAL A 52 -4.18 7.65 8.86
C VAL A 52 -3.40 6.48 9.45
N ILE A 53 -3.33 5.36 8.73
CA ILE A 53 -2.58 4.16 9.17
C ILE A 53 -1.10 4.47 9.34
N LEU A 54 -0.47 5.06 8.32
CA LEU A 54 0.96 5.40 8.35
C LEU A 54 1.30 6.44 9.42
N ALA A 55 0.43 7.43 9.60
CA ALA A 55 0.62 8.45 10.63
C ALA A 55 0.54 7.86 12.05
N ARG A 56 -0.42 6.99 12.31
CA ARG A 56 -0.54 6.28 13.60
C ARG A 56 0.68 5.40 13.87
N GLU A 57 1.20 4.72 12.86
CA GLU A 57 2.42 3.92 12.98
C GLU A 57 3.66 4.75 13.30
N ALA A 58 3.73 5.96 12.75
CA ALA A 58 4.78 6.93 13.07
C ALA A 58 4.57 7.65 14.43
N GLY A 59 3.51 7.34 15.16
CA GLY A 59 3.21 7.91 16.48
C GLY A 59 2.45 9.23 16.46
N TYR A 60 1.86 9.61 15.32
CA TYR A 60 0.98 10.77 15.25
C TYR A 60 -0.44 10.41 15.69
N GLU A 61 -1.03 11.25 16.55
CA GLU A 61 -2.45 11.21 16.86
C GLU A 61 -3.20 12.02 15.79
N LEU A 62 -3.84 11.30 14.86
CA LEU A 62 -4.77 11.89 13.90
C LEU A 62 -6.21 11.55 14.34
N ASP A 63 -6.99 12.60 14.58
CA ASP A 63 -8.45 12.57 14.81
C ASP A 63 -9.23 12.20 13.54
#